data_AF-A0A5B7ILC1-F1
#
_entry.id   AF-A0A5B7ILC1-F1
#
_cell.length_a   1.000
_cell.length_b   1.000
_cell.length_c   1.000
_cell.angle_alpha   90.00
_cell.angle_beta   90.00
_cell.angle_gamma   90.00
#
_symmetry.space_group_name_H-M   'P 1'
#
loop_
_entity.id
_entity.type
_entity.pdbx_description
1 polymer ?
#
loop_
_entity_poly.entity_id
_entity_poly.type
_entity_poly.pdbx_seq_one_letter_code
_entity_poly.pdbx_strand_id
1 'polypeptide(L)'
;MVSSATSRSTFITSCVKFLLKYGFDGLDLDWEYPAMRGGQPKDKENFALLLQEMKASFKQHKLLLTSAVSAGKATIDLSYNITALAR
;
A
#
# COMPACT_ATOMS: atom_id res chain seq x y z
N MET A 1 -7.71 -5.38 6.31
CA MET A 1 -7.31 -3.95 6.20
C MET A 1 -7.57 -3.40 4.80
N VAL A 2 -7.14 -4.05 3.72
CA VAL A 2 -7.33 -3.51 2.36
C VAL A 2 -8.71 -3.74 1.74
N SER A 3 -9.53 -4.61 2.35
CA SER A 3 -10.74 -5.19 1.77
C SER A 3 -11.92 -4.22 1.58
N SER A 4 -11.92 -3.05 2.24
CA SER A 4 -12.94 -2.02 2.02
C SER A 4 -12.34 -0.62 2.03
N ALA A 5 -12.97 0.30 1.29
CA ALA A 5 -12.57 1.71 1.22
C ALA A 5 -12.53 2.37 2.61
N THR A 6 -13.50 2.06 3.48
CA THR A 6 -13.52 2.56 4.86
C THR A 6 -12.28 2.09 5.63
N SER A 7 -11.96 0.79 5.58
CA SER A 7 -10.81 0.26 6.31
C SER A 7 -9.47 0.79 5.78
N ARG A 8 -9.34 1.01 4.46
CA ARG A 8 -8.17 1.68 3.88
C ARG A 8 -8.08 3.12 4.37
N SER A 9 -9.15 3.91 4.25
CA SER A 9 -9.17 5.30 4.72
C SER A 9 -8.79 5.44 6.20
N THR A 10 -9.27 4.54 7.07
CA THR A 10 -8.88 4.49 8.48
C THR A 10 -7.38 4.25 8.65
N PHE A 11 -6.81 3.28 7.93
CA PHE A 11 -5.38 2.99 7.96
C PHE A 11 -4.52 4.15 7.43
N ILE A 12 -4.91 4.75 6.31
CA ILE A 12 -4.19 5.87 5.71
C ILE A 12 -4.17 7.07 6.68
N THR A 13 -5.31 7.38 7.28
CA THR A 13 -5.42 8.46 8.26
C THR A 13 -4.55 8.20 9.49
N SER A 14 -4.49 6.95 9.97
CA SER A 14 -3.63 6.62 11.11
C SER A 14 -2.15 6.72 10.77
N CYS A 15 -1.73 6.30 9.56
CA CYS A 15 -0.37 6.47 9.06
C CYS A 15 0.04 7.94 9.01
N VAL A 16 -0.76 8.82 8.39
CA VAL A 16 -0.46 10.26 8.31
C VAL A 16 -0.25 10.85 9.71
N LYS A 17 -1.17 10.56 10.65
CA LYS A 17 -1.06 11.03 12.03
C LYS A 17 0.22 10.54 12.70
N PHE A 18 0.56 9.27 12.50
CA PHE A 18 1.76 8.67 13.08
C PHE A 18 3.03 9.32 12.51
N LEU A 19 3.14 9.42 11.19
CA LEU A 19 4.32 9.94 10.50
C LEU A 19 4.59 11.40 10.90
N LEU A 20 3.55 12.24 10.90
CA LEU A 20 3.68 13.65 11.31
C LEU A 20 4.00 13.80 12.80
N LYS A 21 3.42 12.96 13.67
CA LYS A 21 3.70 13.00 15.10
C LYS A 21 5.16 12.70 15.42
N TYR A 22 5.77 11.76 14.69
CA TYR A 22 7.13 11.30 14.99
C TYR A 22 8.19 11.83 14.03
N GLY A 23 7.82 12.71 13.08
CA GLY A 23 8.77 13.38 12.19
C GLY A 23 9.37 12.47 11.13
N PHE A 24 8.63 11.46 10.65
CA PHE A 24 9.06 10.63 9.52
C PHE A 24 8.78 11.32 8.19
N ASP A 25 9.67 11.10 7.22
CA ASP A 25 9.53 11.63 5.86
C ASP A 25 8.55 10.85 4.99
N GLY A 26 8.15 9.63 5.40
CA GLY A 26 7.26 8.79 4.61
C GLY A 26 7.09 7.37 5.17
N LEU A 27 6.42 6.53 4.39
CA LEU A 27 6.18 5.13 4.71
C LEU A 27 6.70 4.21 3.59
N ASP A 28 7.36 3.13 3.99
CA ASP A 28 7.62 1.97 3.15
C ASP A 28 6.64 0.85 3.49
N LEU A 29 5.96 0.30 2.48
CA LEU A 29 5.04 -0.83 2.64
C LEU A 29 5.72 -2.15 2.30
N ASP A 30 5.84 -3.01 3.31
CA ASP A 30 6.46 -4.33 3.22
C ASP A 30 5.43 -5.43 3.53
N TRP A 31 4.42 -5.60 2.65
CA TRP A 31 3.47 -6.70 2.75
C TRP A 31 3.97 -7.88 1.92
N GLU A 32 4.26 -9.00 2.60
CA GLU A 32 4.73 -10.23 1.97
C GLU A 32 3.69 -11.38 1.95
N TYR A 33 2.89 -11.57 0.92
CA TYR A 33 2.64 -10.69 -0.22
C TYR A 33 1.13 -10.60 -0.40
N PRO A 34 0.58 -9.55 -1.05
CA PRO A 34 -0.83 -9.54 -1.41
C PRO A 34 -1.24 -10.85 -2.09
N ALA A 35 -2.40 -11.41 -1.73
CA ALA A 35 -2.90 -12.70 -2.22
C ALA A 35 -2.08 -13.94 -1.83
N MET A 36 -1.07 -13.81 -0.96
CA MET A 36 -0.27 -14.91 -0.43
C MET A 36 -0.31 -14.95 1.10
N ARG A 37 0.20 -16.03 1.70
CA ARG A 37 0.30 -16.20 3.16
C ARG A 37 -1.01 -15.94 3.94
N GLY A 38 -2.12 -16.44 3.41
CA GLY A 38 -3.47 -16.22 3.97
C GLY A 38 -4.23 -15.03 3.36
N GLY A 39 -3.63 -14.34 2.38
CA GLY A 39 -4.30 -13.35 1.55
C GLY A 39 -5.31 -13.94 0.57
N GLN A 40 -6.14 -13.07 0.01
CA GLN A 40 -7.18 -13.40 -0.96
C GLN A 40 -6.79 -12.91 -2.36
N PRO A 41 -7.25 -13.53 -3.46
CA PRO A 41 -6.92 -13.07 -4.81
C PRO A 41 -7.23 -11.58 -5.08
N LYS A 42 -8.27 -11.04 -4.44
CA LYS A 42 -8.64 -9.61 -4.53
C LYS A 42 -7.61 -8.67 -3.93
N ASP A 43 -6.69 -9.16 -3.10
CA ASP A 43 -5.66 -8.35 -2.47
C ASP A 43 -4.72 -7.71 -3.49
N LYS A 44 -4.54 -8.32 -4.66
CA LYS A 44 -3.77 -7.73 -5.77
C LYS A 44 -4.28 -6.34 -6.16
N GLU A 45 -5.58 -6.24 -6.42
CA GLU A 45 -6.22 -4.97 -6.79
C GLU A 45 -6.45 -4.07 -5.58
N ASN A 46 -6.78 -4.64 -4.43
CA ASN A 46 -6.96 -3.85 -3.21
C ASN A 46 -5.66 -3.20 -2.73
N PHE A 47 -4.51 -3.85 -2.95
CA PHE A 47 -3.20 -3.26 -2.67
C PHE A 47 -2.91 -2.08 -3.60
N ALA A 48 -3.22 -2.19 -4.89
CA ALA A 48 -3.11 -1.07 -5.83
C ALA A 48 -4.00 0.12 -5.42
N LEU A 49 -5.26 -0.15 -5.04
CA LEU A 49 -6.17 0.88 -4.52
C LEU A 49 -5.62 1.54 -3.25
N LEU A 50 -5.08 0.75 -2.31
CA LEU A 50 -4.43 1.28 -1.12
C LEU A 50 -3.30 2.26 -1.49
N LEU A 51 -2.38 1.87 -2.37
CA LEU A 51 -1.26 2.73 -2.75
C LEU A 51 -1.71 4.02 -3.43
N GLN A 52 -2.74 3.95 -4.29
CA GLN A 52 -3.29 5.13 -4.97
C GLN A 52 -3.92 6.11 -3.97
N GLU A 53 -4.73 5.59 -3.04
CA GLU A 53 -5.35 6.39 -1.97
C GLU A 53 -4.30 6.98 -1.02
N MET A 54 -3.27 6.20 -0.67
CA MET A 54 -2.14 6.66 0.16
C MET A 54 -1.36 7.76 -0.52
N LYS A 55 -0.99 7.58 -1.80
CA LYS A 55 -0.28 8.59 -2.59
C LYS A 55 -1.04 9.91 -2.64
N ALA A 56 -2.36 9.85 -2.86
CA ALA A 56 -3.21 11.04 -2.89
C ALA A 56 -3.21 11.78 -1.55
N SER A 57 -3.31 11.04 -0.43
CA SER A 57 -3.25 11.63 0.91
C SER A 57 -1.86 12.17 1.26
N PHE A 58 -0.81 11.39 1.02
CA PHE A 58 0.58 11.72 1.38
C PHE A 58 1.10 12.93 0.61
N LYS A 59 0.67 13.12 -0.64
CA LYS A 59 0.99 14.31 -1.44
C LYS A 59 0.60 15.62 -0.73
N GLN A 60 -0.51 15.64 0.01
CA GLN A 60 -0.97 16.82 0.75
C GLN A 60 -0.02 17.18 1.91
N HIS A 61 0.68 16.18 2.44
CA HIS A 61 1.58 16.29 3.58
C HIS A 61 3.07 16.23 3.20
N LYS A 62 3.39 16.16 1.89
CA LYS A 62 4.75 15.99 1.35
C LYS A 62 5.47 14.73 1.88
N LEU A 63 4.71 13.68 2.18
CA LEU A 63 5.25 12.40 2.65
C LEU A 63 5.63 11.51 1.46
N LEU A 64 6.74 10.78 1.59
CA LEU A 64 7.18 9.74 0.66
C LEU A 64 6.35 8.46 0.84
N LEU A 65 6.17 7.73 -0.26
CA LEU A 65 5.56 6.41 -0.26
C LEU A 65 6.42 5.47 -1.11
N THR A 66 6.89 4.39 -0.51
CA THR A 66 7.64 3.32 -1.18
C THR A 66 7.05 1.95 -0.82
N SER A 67 7.48 0.90 -1.51
CA SER A 67 7.10 -0.47 -1.17
C SER A 67 8.21 -1.44 -1.55
N ALA A 68 8.56 -2.33 -0.62
CA ALA A 68 9.37 -3.50 -0.89
C ALA A 68 8.54 -4.53 -1.69
N VAL A 69 9.10 -5.02 -2.80
CA VAL A 69 8.43 -5.96 -3.71
C VAL A 69 9.29 -7.19 -3.98
N SER A 70 8.61 -8.32 -4.21
CA SER A 70 9.30 -9.57 -4.58
C SER A 70 9.93 -9.49 -5.97
N ALA A 71 11.09 -10.14 -6.14
CA ALA A 71 11.72 -10.38 -7.44
C ALA A 71 11.21 -11.68 -8.13
N GLY A 72 10.44 -12.52 -7.43
CA GLY A 72 9.98 -13.80 -7.96
C GLY A 72 8.79 -13.65 -8.91
N LYS A 73 8.90 -14.11 -10.15
CA LYS A 73 7.84 -13.99 -11.18
C LYS A 73 6.49 -14.52 -10.69
N ALA A 74 6.45 -15.68 -10.04
CA ALA A 74 5.19 -16.26 -9.55
C ALA A 74 4.51 -15.35 -8.51
N THR A 75 5.28 -14.74 -7.61
CA THR A 75 4.77 -13.75 -6.65
C THR A 75 4.32 -12.48 -7.37
N ILE A 76 5.12 -11.98 -8.31
CA ILE A 76 4.77 -10.78 -9.09
C ILE A 76 3.43 -10.94 -9.80
N ASP A 77 3.26 -12.05 -10.50
CA ASP A 77 2.05 -12.36 -11.27
C ASP A 77 0.81 -12.48 -10.38
N LEU A 78 0.96 -12.94 -9.12
CA LEU A 78 -0.16 -13.12 -8.20
C LEU A 78 -0.46 -11.85 -7.39
N SER A 79 0.56 -11.11 -6.97
CA SER A 79 0.45 -10.11 -5.90
C SER A 79 0.39 -8.68 -6.40
N TYR A 80 0.90 -8.37 -7.60
CA TYR A 80 1.11 -6.99 -8.01
C TYR A 80 0.43 -6.63 -9.33
N ASN A 81 -0.43 -5.60 -9.31
CA ASN A 81 -0.86 -4.90 -10.52
C ASN A 81 0.21 -3.86 -10.89
N ILE A 82 1.30 -4.30 -11.53
CA ILE A 82 2.51 -3.48 -11.78
C ILE A 82 2.17 -2.14 -12.46
N THR A 83 1.29 -2.16 -13.46
CA THR A 83 0.89 -0.94 -14.18
C THR A 83 0.20 0.07 -13.27
N ALA A 84 -0.62 -0.39 -12.31
CA ALA A 84 -1.29 0.48 -11.35
C ALA A 84 -0.33 0.99 -10.26
N LEU A 85 0.65 0.19 -9.85
CA LEU A 85 1.63 0.55 -8.82
C LEU A 85 2.66 1.59 -9.31
N ALA A 86 3.03 1.55 -10.58
CA ALA A 86 4.06 2.42 -11.15
C ALA A 86 3.59 3.85 -11.51
N ARG A 87 2.33 4.21 -11.22
CA ARG A 87 1.71 5.48 -11.59
C ARG A 87 1.57 6.45 -10.43
#